data_AF-A0A5K0ZYD7-F1
#
_entry.id   AF-A0A5K0ZYD7-F1
#
_cell.length_a   1.000
_cell.length_b   1.000
_cell.length_c   1.000
_cell.angle_alpha   90.00
_cell.angle_beta   90.00
_cell.angle_gamma   90.00
#
_symmetry.space_group_name_H-M   'P 1'
#
loop_
_entity.id
_entity.type
_entity.pdbx_description
1 polymer ?
#
loop_
_entity_poly.entity_id
_entity_poly.type
_entity_poly.pdbx_seq_one_letter_code
_entity_poly.pdbx_strand_id
1 'polypeptide(L)'
;VSHHPMIVACHCEGREWKFWADSNLKGKFWGRSIQLDPIGVLTLQFDDGETFQWSKVTTSIYNIIIGKIYCDHYGTMRIKGSGNYSCKLKFKEQSIIDRNPHQ
;
A
#
# COMPACT_ATOMS: atom_id res chain seq x y z
N VAL A 1 8.69 -16.03 -2.71
CA VAL A 1 8.58 -15.37 -4.04
C VAL A 1 7.90 -16.32 -5.01
N SER A 2 7.05 -15.82 -5.90
CA SER A 2 6.32 -16.65 -6.88
C SER A 2 5.93 -15.83 -8.11
N HIS A 3 5.74 -16.50 -9.25
CA HIS A 3 5.21 -15.91 -10.48
C HIS A 3 3.70 -16.20 -10.65
N HIS A 4 3.21 -17.35 -10.17
CA HIS A 4 1.82 -17.77 -10.27
C HIS A 4 1.30 -18.27 -8.92
N PRO A 5 0.66 -17.40 -8.09
CA PRO A 5 0.42 -15.98 -8.32
C PRO A 5 1.70 -15.14 -8.16
N MET A 6 1.72 -13.92 -8.71
CA MET A 6 2.84 -12.99 -8.53
C MET A 6 2.99 -12.63 -7.05
N ILE A 7 4.12 -12.98 -6.45
CA ILE A 7 4.46 -12.63 -5.06
C ILE A 7 5.89 -12.10 -5.05
N VAL A 8 6.01 -10.82 -4.73
CA VAL A 8 7.29 -10.15 -4.48
C VAL A 8 7.53 -10.11 -2.98
N ALA A 9 8.77 -10.35 -2.55
CA ALA A 9 9.17 -10.22 -1.16
C ALA A 9 10.37 -9.27 -1.06
N CYS A 10 10.46 -8.53 0.04
CA CYS A 10 11.62 -7.71 0.35
C CYS A 10 12.00 -7.82 1.83
N HIS A 11 13.26 -7.55 2.11
CA HIS A 11 13.83 -7.45 3.45
C HIS A 11 14.88 -6.34 3.43
N CYS A 12 14.84 -5.46 4.42
CA CYS A 12 15.89 -4.47 4.64
C CYS A 12 16.12 -4.26 6.14
N GLU A 13 17.35 -3.91 6.47
CA GLU A 13 17.78 -3.65 7.84
C GLU A 13 18.39 -2.26 7.88
N GLY A 14 18.19 -1.57 9.00
CA GLY A 14 18.86 -0.34 9.34
C GLY A 14 19.37 -0.38 10.77
N ARG A 15 19.86 0.76 11.26
CA ARG A 15 20.26 0.84 12.67
C ARG A 15 19.01 0.71 13.55
N GLU A 16 19.00 -0.33 14.37
CA GLU A 16 17.96 -0.60 15.39
C GLU A 16 16.58 -0.96 14.83
N TRP A 17 16.50 -1.36 13.55
CA TRP A 17 15.25 -1.84 12.97
C TRP A 17 15.44 -2.80 11.80
N LYS A 18 14.44 -3.66 11.60
CA LYS A 18 14.30 -4.57 10.47
C LYS A 18 12.93 -4.42 9.84
N PHE A 19 12.88 -4.50 8.52
CA PHE A 19 11.64 -4.44 7.77
C PHE A 19 11.57 -5.60 6.78
N TRP A 20 10.41 -6.25 6.71
CA TRP A 20 10.12 -7.23 5.68
C TRP A 20 8.68 -7.13 5.23
N ALA A 21 8.47 -7.53 3.98
CA ALA A 21 7.14 -7.63 3.42
C ALA A 21 7.09 -8.69 2.34
N ASP A 22 5.92 -9.32 2.22
CA ASP A 22 5.48 -9.95 1.01
C ASP A 22 4.31 -9.15 0.42
N SER A 23 4.22 -9.11 -0.90
CA SER A 23 3.10 -8.49 -1.58
C SER A 23 2.76 -9.22 -2.87
N ASN A 24 1.49 -9.57 -2.99
CA ASN A 24 0.80 -9.94 -4.21
C ASN A 24 -0.10 -8.77 -4.64
N LEU A 25 -0.42 -8.70 -5.92
CA LEU A 25 -1.20 -7.64 -6.52
C LEU A 25 -2.36 -8.22 -7.31
N LYS A 26 -3.60 -7.91 -6.91
CA LYS A 26 -4.78 -8.19 -7.73
C LYS A 26 -5.12 -6.95 -8.54
N GLY A 27 -4.93 -7.03 -9.86
CA GLY A 27 -5.26 -5.96 -10.79
C GLY A 27 -6.67 -6.11 -11.38
N LYS A 28 -7.38 -4.99 -11.54
CA LYS A 28 -8.62 -4.88 -12.33
C LYS A 28 -8.50 -3.72 -13.32
N PHE A 29 -8.76 -3.98 -14.59
CA PHE A 29 -8.75 -2.96 -15.63
C PHE A 29 -10.16 -2.42 -15.86
N TRP A 30 -10.30 -1.09 -15.83
CA TRP A 30 -11.56 -0.36 -15.96
C TRP A 30 -11.56 0.54 -17.21
N GLY A 31 -10.90 0.12 -18.28
CA GLY A 31 -10.82 0.87 -19.53
C GLY A 31 -9.78 1.99 -19.48
N ARG A 32 -10.03 3.06 -18.73
CA ARG A 32 -9.10 4.21 -18.62
C ARG A 32 -8.24 4.18 -17.36
N SER A 33 -8.45 3.21 -16.48
CA SER A 33 -7.70 3.04 -15.23
C SER A 33 -7.44 1.58 -14.91
N ILE A 34 -6.45 1.36 -14.05
CA ILE A 34 -6.17 0.06 -13.41
C ILE A 34 -6.32 0.27 -11.91
N GLN A 35 -7.17 -0.55 -11.28
CA GLN A 35 -7.21 -0.67 -9.83
C GLN A 35 -6.27 -1.81 -9.40
N LEU A 36 -5.46 -1.54 -8.38
CA LEU A 36 -4.51 -2.46 -7.79
C LEU A 36 -4.86 -2.66 -6.32
N ASP A 37 -5.30 -3.87 -5.99
CA ASP A 37 -5.59 -4.30 -4.62
C ASP A 37 -4.38 -5.11 -4.10
N PRO A 38 -3.54 -4.54 -3.22
CA PRO A 38 -2.40 -5.25 -2.65
C PRO A 38 -2.87 -6.29 -1.63
N ILE A 39 -2.24 -7.46 -1.64
CA ILE A 39 -2.41 -8.51 -0.65
C ILE A 39 -1.05 -8.80 -0.04
N GLY A 40 -0.96 -8.80 1.28
CA GLY A 40 0.29 -9.03 2.00
C GLY A 40 0.42 -8.10 3.21
N VAL A 41 1.40 -8.41 4.06
CA VAL A 41 1.65 -7.68 5.30
C VAL A 41 3.06 -7.11 5.25
N LEU A 42 3.16 -5.83 5.59
CA LEU A 42 4.40 -5.14 5.86
C LEU A 42 4.65 -5.23 7.35
N THR A 43 5.86 -5.61 7.75
CA THR A 43 6.28 -5.70 9.14
C THR A 43 7.52 -4.85 9.35
N LEU A 44 7.48 -3.98 10.35
CA LEU A 44 8.63 -3.27 10.90
C LEU A 44 8.85 -3.81 12.32
N GLN A 45 10.09 -4.15 12.67
CA GLN A 45 10.48 -4.56 14.01
C GLN A 45 11.65 -3.70 14.49
N PHE A 46 11.55 -3.19 15.70
CA PHE A 46 12.65 -2.52 16.41
C PHE A 46 13.43 -3.54 17.26
N ASP A 47 14.66 -3.21 17.62
CA ASP A 47 15.56 -4.11 18.39
C ASP A 47 15.07 -4.41 19.81
N ASP A 48 14.19 -3.56 20.37
CA ASP A 48 13.50 -3.79 21.64
C ASP A 48 12.37 -4.82 21.54
N GLY A 49 12.09 -5.32 20.33
CA GLY A 49 11.08 -6.32 20.04
C GLY A 49 9.70 -5.74 19.68
N GLU A 50 9.50 -4.42 19.71
CA GLU A 50 8.25 -3.81 19.25
C GLU A 50 8.08 -4.02 17.74
N THR A 51 6.91 -4.49 17.31
CA THR A 51 6.60 -4.73 15.90
C THR A 51 5.37 -3.96 15.47
N PHE A 52 5.40 -3.39 14.27
CA PHE A 52 4.26 -2.78 13.61
C PHE A 52 3.93 -3.53 12.34
N GLN A 53 2.65 -3.87 12.17
CA GLN A 53 2.16 -4.56 10.98
C GLN A 53 1.02 -3.80 10.31
N TRP A 54 1.03 -3.77 8.98
CA TRP A 54 -0.04 -3.17 8.18
C TRP A 54 -0.10 -3.77 6.77
N SER A 55 -1.23 -3.57 6.10
CA SER A 55 -1.38 -3.83 4.66
C SER A 55 -1.52 -2.50 3.93
N LYS A 56 -1.00 -2.43 2.70
CA LYS A 56 -1.19 -1.26 1.82
C LYS A 56 -2.68 -1.10 1.47
N VAL A 57 -3.07 0.13 1.13
CA VAL A 57 -4.42 0.42 0.64
C VAL A 57 -4.51 0.25 -0.87
N THR A 58 -5.74 0.21 -1.40
CA THR A 58 -5.97 0.12 -2.85
C THR A 58 -5.39 1.34 -3.56
N THR A 59 -4.82 1.10 -4.75
CA THR A 59 -4.28 2.14 -5.62
C THR A 59 -4.98 2.10 -6.97
N SER A 60 -5.49 3.24 -7.44
CA SER A 60 -6.00 3.38 -8.81
C SER A 60 -5.03 4.21 -9.63
N ILE A 61 -4.59 3.67 -10.77
CA ILE A 61 -3.76 4.36 -11.76
C ILE A 61 -4.67 4.80 -12.91
N TYR A 62 -4.73 6.09 -13.17
CA TYR A 62 -5.63 6.69 -14.16
C TYR A 62 -4.89 7.14 -15.43
N ASN A 63 -5.68 7.39 -16.48
CA ASN A 63 -5.22 7.95 -17.76
C ASN A 63 -4.17 7.07 -18.47
N ILE A 64 -4.24 5.75 -18.29
CA ILE A 64 -3.27 4.81 -18.86
C ILE A 64 -3.33 4.70 -20.40
N ILE A 65 -4.39 5.22 -21.02
CA ILE A 65 -4.53 5.28 -22.49
C ILE A 65 -4.13 6.67 -23.01
N ILE A 66 -4.63 7.75 -22.40
CA ILE A 66 -4.43 9.12 -22.88
C ILE A 66 -4.50 10.13 -21.74
N GLY A 67 -3.60 11.12 -21.79
CA GLY A 67 -3.45 12.18 -20.79
C GLY A 67 -2.29 11.92 -19.82
N LYS A 68 -2.14 12.76 -18.81
CA LYS A 68 -1.12 12.60 -17.78
C LYS A 68 -1.53 11.48 -16.82
N ILE A 69 -0.67 10.47 -16.69
CA ILE A 69 -0.85 9.38 -15.70
C ILE A 69 -0.76 9.96 -14.30
N TYR A 70 -1.67 9.55 -13.43
CA TYR A 70 -1.63 9.85 -12.00
C TYR A 70 -2.21 8.67 -11.21
N CYS A 71 -1.93 8.65 -9.91
CA CYS A 71 -2.33 7.59 -9.02
C CYS A 71 -3.07 8.16 -7.81
N ASP A 72 -4.15 7.49 -7.40
CA ASP A 72 -4.82 7.75 -6.13
C ASP A 72 -4.74 6.53 -5.23
N HIS A 73 -4.56 6.78 -3.93
CA HIS A 73 -4.64 5.77 -2.88
C HIS A 73 -5.92 6.00 -2.08
N TYR A 74 -6.66 4.95 -1.77
CA TYR A 74 -7.91 5.07 -1.02
C TYR A 74 -8.21 3.84 -0.18
N GLY A 75 -8.95 4.07 0.90
CA GLY A 75 -9.30 3.06 1.88
C GLY A 75 -8.74 3.38 3.26
N THR A 76 -8.78 2.39 4.15
CA THR A 76 -8.31 2.54 5.53
C THR A 76 -7.10 1.65 5.76
N MET A 77 -5.94 2.26 5.99
CA MET A 77 -4.76 1.57 6.49
C MET A 77 -4.86 1.46 8.00
N ARG A 78 -4.68 0.25 8.52
CA ARG A 78 -4.60 -0.01 9.96
C ARG A 78 -3.19 -0.50 10.27
N ILE A 79 -2.48 0.28 11.07
CA ILE A 79 -1.15 -0.05 11.56
C ILE A 79 -1.32 -0.56 12.99
N LYS A 80 -1.00 -1.81 13.22
CA LYS A 80 -1.15 -2.47 14.52
C LYS A 80 0.23 -2.72 15.11
N GLY A 81 0.51 -2.13 16.28
CA GLY A 81 1.67 -2.46 17.10
C GLY A 81 1.46 -3.77 17.88
N SER A 82 2.55 -4.41 18.30
CA SER A 82 2.52 -5.54 19.24
C SER A 82 2.26 -5.10 20.69
N GLY A 83 2.57 -3.84 21.02
CA GLY A 83 2.31 -3.22 22.31
C GLY A 83 0.99 -2.43 22.35
N ASN A 84 1.04 -1.25 22.96
CA ASN A 84 -0.14 -0.42 23.22
C ASN A 84 -0.49 0.55 22.08
N TYR A 85 0.40 0.69 21.08
CA TYR A 85 0.23 1.67 20.01
C TYR A 85 -0.41 1.05 18.77
N SER A 86 -1.40 1.76 18.22
CA SER A 86 -1.97 1.46 16.91
C SER A 86 -2.42 2.75 16.24
N CYS A 87 -2.47 2.74 14.91
CA CYS A 87 -2.86 3.90 14.12
C CYS A 87 -3.84 3.49 13.02
N LYS A 88 -4.80 4.37 12.71
CA LYS A 88 -5.74 4.23 11.61
C LYS A 88 -5.61 5.45 10.69
N LEU A 89 -5.17 5.22 9.46
CA LEU A 89 -5.07 6.24 8.42
C LEU A 89 -6.17 6.03 7.39
N LYS A 90 -6.98 7.07 7.14
CA LYS A 90 -8.03 7.05 6.10
C LYS A 90 -7.55 7.83 4.89
N PHE A 91 -7.26 7.12 3.82
CA PHE A 91 -7.01 7.69 2.50
C PHE A 91 -8.38 7.92 1.84
N LYS A 92 -8.74 9.19 1.66
CA LYS A 92 -10.01 9.55 1.02
C LYS A 92 -9.87 9.33 -0.48
N GLU A 93 -10.87 8.69 -1.07
CA GLU A 93 -10.99 8.63 -2.53
C GLU A 93 -11.23 10.07 -3.03
N GLN A 94 -10.39 10.54 -3.95
CA GLN A 94 -10.61 11.84 -4.57
C GLN A 94 -11.81 11.74 -5.49
N SER A 95 -12.83 12.57 -5.26
CA SER A 95 -13.92 12.70 -6.22
C SER A 95 -13.38 13.36 -7.50
N ILE A 96 -14.00 13.07 -8.65
CA ILE A 96 -13.65 13.72 -9.93
C ILE A 96 -13.73 15.26 -9.83
N ILE A 97 -14.57 15.76 -8.92
CA ILE A 97 -14.86 17.18 -8.71
C ILE A 97 -13.81 17.83 -7.80
N ASP A 98 -13.23 17.10 -6.85
CA ASP A 98 -12.25 17.60 -5.87
C ASP A 98 -10.79 17.42 -6.33
N ARG A 99 -10.57 17.21 -7.63
CA ARG A 99 -9.23 17.02 -8.22
C ARG A 99 -8.41 18.31 -8.14
N ASN A 100 -7.77 18.55 -6.99
CA ASN A 100 -6.78 19.60 -6.84
C ASN A 100 -5.39 19.00 -7.12
N PRO A 101 -4.66 19.43 -8.17
CA PRO A 101 -3.39 18.82 -8.58
C PRO A 101 -2.21 19.06 -7.61
N HIS A 102 -2.45 19.63 -6.42
CA HIS A 102 -1.42 20.08 -5.48
C HIS A 102 -1.61 19.61 -4.02
N GLN A 103 -2.34 18.52 -3.77
CA GLN A 103 -2.47 17.94 -2.42
C GLN A 103 -1.96 16.50 -2.35
#